data_AF-A0A7W1KNC8-F1
#
_entry.id   AF-A0A7W1KNC8-F1
#
_cell.length_a   1.000
_cell.length_b   1.000
_cell.length_c   1.000
_cell.angle_alpha   90.00
_cell.angle_beta   90.00
_cell.angle_gamma   90.00
#
_symmetry.space_group_name_H-M   'P 1'
#
loop_
_entity.id
_entity.type
_entity.pdbx_description
1 polymer ?
#
loop_
_entity_poly.entity_id
_entity_poly.type
_entity_poly.pdbx_seq_one_letter_code
_entity_poly.pdbx_strand_id
1 'polypeptide(L)'
;MLTAEELEQRRSEIEAAPELSALLQRLVARAAPVLERMPPVPGFKALLSADGGVCPDDGTRLEFDPWSPAAHRCSRCGKQFTGERHDRAWAHYQHLWLAERAVHLAAVAVLAGHEAAAGRANQLLRAYSGYLDYPNRDNVLGPSRLFFSTYLESIWIGNYLAAAMLLREGGLLDDASAQVVAMVADEAANLIGEFDEGLSNRQTWHNAALASIAVWFEDEELASRVVEGGSGIVAHLLHGFGEDGMWYEGDNYHLFALRGQLLAMWWARKAGVDMLADPLLAQRLARALRAPAATALPDSTFPARKDSRFGVSLAQPMYLELWEIGLARVGGAEQRGELWSWLRQLYQSPAPKAQTFDSYLHDAAEPTPVPVRQRSDLSWWALLEMAPSLPLGTPAWAPGNVFVEGQGLAVLRHGDRYASLEGGHYGGGHGHPDRLNLVLHANGEYWLPDFGTGSYVSRDLFWYRSTLAHNAPRLDGRSQSPGDAACDNFDQRGEWAWVRAHYGQLVRTLISGPAYLLDVVELASGEDHMLELPWHLSGTVEVKPPGNWLPAELPDEFVRSVERFVPASSAPVVLRT
;
A
#
# COMPACT_ATOMS: atom_id res chain seq x y z
N MET A 1 -13.48 -14.17 -9.32
CA MET A 1 -12.94 -15.41 -9.93
C MET A 1 -13.46 -15.59 -11.34
N LEU A 2 -12.87 -16.50 -12.13
CA LEU A 2 -13.32 -16.84 -13.48
C LEU A 2 -14.27 -18.05 -13.44
N THR A 3 -15.33 -18.08 -14.24
CA THR A 3 -16.18 -19.27 -14.44
C THR A 3 -15.49 -20.31 -15.33
N ALA A 4 -16.04 -21.52 -15.44
CA ALA A 4 -15.56 -22.55 -16.36
C ALA A 4 -15.40 -22.04 -17.82
N GLU A 5 -16.38 -21.27 -18.32
CA GLU A 5 -16.34 -20.67 -19.66
C GLU A 5 -15.26 -19.58 -19.77
N GLU A 6 -15.16 -18.69 -18.79
CA GLU A 6 -14.13 -17.65 -18.77
C GLU A 6 -12.73 -18.25 -18.63
N LEU A 7 -12.56 -19.39 -17.93
CA LEU A 7 -11.28 -20.10 -17.84
C LEU A 7 -10.84 -20.64 -19.21
N GLU A 8 -11.76 -21.18 -20.01
CA GLU A 8 -11.45 -21.64 -21.37
C GLU A 8 -11.05 -20.47 -22.28
N GLN A 9 -11.81 -19.38 -22.23
CA GLN A 9 -11.45 -18.15 -22.93
C GLN A 9 -10.08 -17.64 -22.48
N ARG A 10 -9.79 -17.67 -21.17
CA ARG A 10 -8.53 -17.20 -20.63
C ARG A 10 -7.35 -18.06 -21.05
N ARG A 11 -7.51 -19.38 -21.18
CA ARG A 11 -6.48 -20.27 -21.76
C ARG A 11 -6.12 -19.84 -23.19
N SER A 12 -7.14 -19.58 -24.02
CA SER A 12 -6.94 -19.10 -25.39
C SER A 12 -6.19 -17.77 -25.45
N GLU A 13 -6.51 -16.82 -24.55
CA GLU A 13 -5.79 -15.55 -24.42
C GLU A 13 -4.33 -15.72 -23.99
N ILE A 14 -4.06 -16.62 -23.04
CA ILE A 14 -2.71 -16.92 -22.57
C ILE A 14 -1.86 -17.49 -23.70
N GLU A 15 -2.39 -18.41 -24.49
CA GLU A 15 -1.70 -18.99 -25.65
C GLU A 15 -1.39 -17.95 -26.74
N ALA A 16 -2.30 -16.99 -26.95
CA ALA A 16 -2.14 -15.94 -27.95
C ALA A 16 -1.20 -14.80 -27.51
N ALA A 17 -0.96 -14.62 -26.21
CA ALA A 17 -0.19 -13.51 -25.64
C ALA A 17 1.16 -13.97 -25.04
N PRO A 18 2.31 -13.62 -25.66
CA PRO A 18 3.62 -14.10 -25.21
C PRO A 18 3.94 -13.82 -23.74
N GLU A 19 3.57 -12.64 -23.22
CA GLU A 19 3.83 -12.26 -21.83
C GLU A 19 2.98 -13.06 -20.83
N LEU A 20 1.73 -13.38 -21.18
CA LEU A 20 0.86 -14.23 -20.36
C LEU A 20 1.33 -15.69 -20.37
N SER A 21 1.76 -16.20 -21.54
CA SER A 21 2.39 -17.51 -21.66
C SER A 21 3.67 -17.60 -20.80
N ALA A 22 4.53 -16.57 -20.84
CA ALA A 22 5.73 -16.50 -20.02
C ALA A 22 5.40 -16.43 -18.50
N LEU A 23 4.36 -15.68 -18.13
CA LEU A 23 3.86 -15.65 -16.75
C LEU A 23 3.39 -17.03 -16.29
N LEU A 24 2.58 -17.74 -17.09
CA LEU A 24 2.11 -19.09 -16.75
C LEU A 24 3.29 -20.05 -16.56
N GLN A 25 4.26 -20.03 -17.46
CA GLN A 25 5.47 -20.86 -17.36
C GLN A 25 6.27 -20.57 -16.08
N ARG A 26 6.44 -19.29 -15.73
CA ARG A 26 7.10 -18.90 -14.48
C ARG A 26 6.32 -19.40 -13.27
N LEU A 27 4.99 -19.27 -13.27
CA LEU A 27 4.14 -19.76 -12.18
C LEU A 27 4.20 -21.29 -12.03
N VAL A 28 4.27 -22.04 -13.13
CA VAL A 28 4.50 -23.49 -13.11
C VAL A 28 5.86 -23.80 -12.48
N ALA A 29 6.93 -23.11 -12.89
CA ALA A 29 8.26 -23.30 -12.30
C ALA A 29 8.29 -22.97 -10.80
N ARG A 30 7.65 -21.87 -10.38
CA ARG A 30 7.58 -21.44 -8.98
C ARG A 30 6.72 -22.35 -8.10
N ALA A 31 5.87 -23.19 -8.68
CA ALA A 31 5.11 -24.17 -7.93
C ALA A 31 6.00 -25.31 -7.40
N ALA A 32 7.17 -25.57 -8.01
CA ALA A 32 7.97 -26.77 -7.76
C ALA A 32 8.30 -27.00 -6.26
N PRO A 33 8.79 -26.02 -5.47
CA PRO A 33 9.11 -26.28 -4.06
C PRO A 33 7.90 -26.74 -3.23
N VAL A 34 6.72 -26.17 -3.53
CA VAL A 34 5.46 -26.52 -2.85
C VAL A 34 4.92 -27.85 -3.35
N LEU A 35 5.18 -28.24 -4.59
CA LEU A 35 4.82 -29.57 -5.11
C LEU A 35 5.71 -30.68 -4.53
N GLU A 36 7.00 -30.40 -4.35
CA GLU A 36 7.97 -31.35 -3.80
C GLU A 36 7.75 -31.61 -2.31
N ARG A 37 7.45 -30.57 -1.53
CA ARG A 37 7.33 -30.66 -0.07
C ARG A 37 6.14 -29.88 0.45
N MET A 38 5.42 -30.45 1.42
CA MET A 38 4.35 -29.74 2.10
C MET A 38 4.95 -28.63 2.97
N PRO A 39 4.59 -27.36 2.74
CA PRO A 39 5.04 -26.28 3.59
C PRO A 39 4.50 -26.45 5.01
N PRO A 40 5.22 -25.97 6.02
CA PRO A 40 4.77 -26.05 7.41
C PRO A 40 3.47 -25.28 7.60
N VAL A 41 2.47 -25.93 8.20
CA VAL A 41 1.19 -25.32 8.58
C VAL A 41 1.29 -24.98 10.07
N PRO A 42 1.22 -23.69 10.46
CA PRO A 42 1.29 -23.33 11.87
C PRO A 42 0.15 -24.01 12.64
N GLY A 43 0.43 -24.62 13.78
CA GLY A 43 -0.59 -25.20 14.67
C GLY A 43 -1.10 -24.22 15.73
N PHE A 44 -0.83 -22.94 15.55
CA PHE A 44 -1.09 -21.89 16.54
C PHE A 44 -1.42 -20.57 15.87
N LYS A 45 -2.20 -19.75 16.58
CA LYS A 45 -2.61 -18.41 16.15
C LYS A 45 -1.43 -17.43 16.13
N ALA A 46 -1.37 -16.58 15.10
CA ALA A 46 -0.40 -15.50 15.02
C ALA A 46 -0.58 -14.45 16.14
N LEU A 47 0.50 -13.76 16.52
CA LEU A 47 0.49 -12.77 17.60
C LEU A 47 1.19 -11.49 17.19
N LEU A 48 0.54 -10.35 17.42
CA LEU A 48 1.20 -9.05 17.40
C LEU A 48 1.82 -8.81 18.77
N SER A 49 3.14 -8.62 18.80
CA SER A 49 3.89 -8.26 20.00
C SER A 49 4.99 -7.26 19.64
N ALA A 50 5.52 -6.56 20.64
CA ALA A 50 6.55 -5.55 20.41
C ALA A 50 7.92 -6.15 20.02
N ASP A 51 8.18 -7.39 20.46
CA ASP A 51 9.47 -8.08 20.30
C ASP A 51 9.40 -9.30 19.35
N GLY A 52 8.22 -9.88 19.11
CA GLY A 52 8.04 -10.94 18.12
C GLY A 52 8.37 -10.46 16.71
N GLY A 53 9.13 -11.27 15.96
CA GLY A 53 9.56 -10.92 14.60
C GLY A 53 10.54 -9.74 14.50
N VAL A 54 11.12 -9.28 15.61
CA VAL A 54 12.09 -8.18 15.65
C VAL A 54 13.41 -8.66 16.25
N CYS A 55 14.54 -8.23 15.67
CA CYS A 55 15.88 -8.50 16.18
C CYS A 55 16.08 -7.81 17.54
N PRO A 56 16.32 -8.55 18.63
CA PRO A 56 16.57 -7.97 19.96
C PRO A 56 17.80 -7.07 20.03
N ASP A 57 18.76 -7.26 19.12
CA ASP A 57 20.04 -6.53 19.16
C ASP A 57 20.00 -5.19 18.44
N ASP A 58 19.20 -5.05 17.38
CA ASP A 58 19.25 -3.89 16.48
C ASP A 58 17.88 -3.38 15.99
N GLY A 59 16.78 -4.00 16.42
CA GLY A 59 15.41 -3.59 16.08
C GLY A 59 14.98 -3.89 14.64
N THR A 60 15.81 -4.53 13.82
CA THR A 60 15.46 -4.89 12.44
C THR A 60 14.38 -5.98 12.43
N ARG A 61 13.39 -5.88 11.54
CA ARG A 61 12.43 -6.98 11.32
C ARG A 61 13.16 -8.24 10.85
N LEU A 62 12.83 -9.38 11.45
CA LEU A 62 13.37 -10.68 11.06
C LEU A 62 12.82 -11.09 9.69
N GLU A 63 13.65 -11.77 8.92
CA GLU A 63 13.30 -12.24 7.58
C GLU A 63 12.20 -13.31 7.66
N PHE A 64 11.21 -13.21 6.77
CA PHE A 64 10.22 -14.27 6.60
C PHE A 64 10.75 -15.32 5.62
N ASP A 65 11.01 -16.53 6.14
CA ASP A 65 11.31 -17.73 5.36
C ASP A 65 10.17 -18.75 5.58
N PRO A 66 9.36 -19.09 4.55
CA PRO A 66 8.22 -19.99 4.70
C PRO A 66 8.62 -21.44 5.04
N TRP A 67 9.90 -21.79 4.99
CA TRP A 67 10.41 -23.13 5.27
C TRP A 67 11.11 -23.26 6.63
N SER A 68 11.28 -22.15 7.36
CA SER A 68 11.99 -22.07 8.65
C SER A 68 11.07 -21.57 9.77
N PRO A 69 10.20 -22.42 10.34
CA PRO A 69 9.20 -22.01 11.34
C PRO A 69 9.78 -21.61 12.70
N ALA A 70 11.02 -22.01 13.01
CA ALA A 70 11.60 -21.91 14.35
C ALA A 70 13.00 -21.26 14.38
N ALA A 71 13.51 -20.80 13.23
CA ALA A 71 14.82 -20.14 13.15
C ALA A 71 14.69 -18.87 12.29
N HIS A 72 14.70 -17.72 12.97
CA HIS A 72 14.35 -16.42 12.41
C HIS A 72 15.61 -15.57 12.26
N ARG A 73 16.00 -15.28 11.01
CA ARG A 73 17.26 -14.58 10.71
C ARG A 73 17.08 -13.06 10.67
N CYS A 74 18.01 -12.33 11.27
CA CYS A 74 18.12 -10.89 11.08
C CYS A 74 18.95 -10.59 9.81
N SER A 75 18.40 -9.78 8.92
CA SER A 75 19.07 -9.37 7.68
C SER A 75 20.28 -8.45 7.91
N ARG A 76 20.29 -7.71 9.03
CA ARG A 76 21.33 -6.73 9.37
C ARG A 76 22.51 -7.36 10.10
N CYS A 77 22.29 -7.99 11.25
CA CYS A 77 23.36 -8.59 12.04
C CYS A 77 23.68 -10.05 11.68
N GLY A 78 22.82 -10.70 10.88
CA GLY A 78 23.00 -12.08 10.42
C GLY A 78 22.70 -13.17 11.46
N LYS A 79 22.40 -12.79 12.72
CA LYS A 79 22.07 -13.74 13.79
C LYS A 79 20.71 -14.40 13.57
N GLN A 80 20.53 -15.58 14.15
CA GLN A 80 19.27 -16.31 14.19
C GLN A 80 18.69 -16.27 15.60
N PHE A 81 17.38 -16.09 15.67
CA PHE A 81 16.60 -16.04 16.90
C PHE A 81 15.54 -17.13 16.89
N THR A 82 15.17 -17.61 18.08
CA THR A 82 14.19 -18.66 18.30
C THR A 82 13.26 -18.26 19.43
N GLY A 83 12.02 -18.72 19.45
CA GLY A 83 11.12 -18.58 20.60
C GLY A 83 9.70 -18.23 20.20
N GLU A 84 8.76 -18.54 21.09
CA GLU A 84 7.32 -18.53 20.79
C GLU A 84 6.83 -17.22 20.16
N ARG A 85 7.29 -16.06 20.63
CA ARG A 85 6.87 -14.76 20.06
C ARG A 85 7.36 -14.56 18.63
N HIS A 86 8.56 -15.03 18.30
CA HIS A 86 9.06 -15.00 16.92
C HIS A 86 8.33 -16.03 16.05
N ASP A 87 8.07 -17.22 16.59
CA ASP A 87 7.33 -18.27 15.89
C ASP A 87 5.88 -17.82 15.56
N ARG A 88 5.19 -17.16 16.51
CA ARG A 88 3.86 -16.58 16.31
C ARG A 88 3.86 -15.35 15.39
N ALA A 89 4.95 -14.58 15.35
CA ALA A 89 5.12 -13.52 14.36
C ALA A 89 5.39 -14.08 12.95
N TRP A 90 6.10 -15.20 12.83
CA TRP A 90 6.27 -15.93 11.57
C TRP A 90 4.95 -16.54 11.07
N ALA A 91 4.13 -17.10 11.98
CA ALA A 91 2.84 -17.69 11.62
C ALA A 91 1.86 -16.69 10.98
N HIS A 92 1.98 -15.40 11.29
CA HIS A 92 1.26 -14.32 10.61
C HIS A 92 1.47 -14.40 9.09
N TYR A 93 2.72 -14.32 8.64
CA TYR A 93 3.02 -14.39 7.21
C TYR A 93 2.78 -15.79 6.65
N GLN A 94 3.00 -16.84 7.45
CA GLN A 94 2.83 -18.21 6.96
C GLN A 94 1.39 -18.53 6.57
N HIS A 95 0.39 -18.20 7.40
CA HIS A 95 -1.00 -18.50 7.04
C HIS A 95 -1.41 -17.79 5.74
N LEU A 96 -1.05 -16.51 5.59
CA LEU A 96 -1.30 -15.72 4.38
C LEU A 96 -0.59 -16.33 3.16
N TRP A 97 0.68 -16.69 3.31
CA TRP A 97 1.47 -17.31 2.26
C TRP A 97 0.88 -18.66 1.83
N LEU A 98 0.42 -19.50 2.76
CA LEU A 98 -0.22 -20.79 2.45
C LEU A 98 -1.49 -20.62 1.62
N ALA A 99 -2.35 -19.65 1.97
CA ALA A 99 -3.55 -19.36 1.17
C ALA A 99 -3.18 -18.84 -0.22
N GLU A 100 -2.16 -17.98 -0.33
CA GLU A 100 -1.67 -17.49 -1.62
C GLU A 100 -1.04 -18.61 -2.48
N ARG A 101 -0.36 -19.58 -1.87
CA ARG A 101 0.14 -20.78 -2.56
C ARG A 101 -1.00 -21.68 -3.01
N ALA A 102 -2.08 -21.82 -2.23
CA ALA A 102 -3.24 -22.59 -2.64
C ALA A 102 -3.86 -22.04 -3.94
N VAL A 103 -4.07 -20.73 -4.04
CA VAL A 103 -4.65 -20.10 -5.24
C VAL A 103 -3.66 -20.08 -6.41
N HIS A 104 -2.36 -19.90 -6.15
CA HIS A 104 -1.33 -20.04 -7.18
C HIS A 104 -1.35 -21.45 -7.78
N LEU A 105 -1.36 -22.50 -6.96
CA LEU A 105 -1.43 -23.88 -7.44
C LEU A 105 -2.75 -24.18 -8.15
N ALA A 106 -3.87 -23.64 -7.67
CA ALA A 106 -5.17 -23.78 -8.34
C ALA A 106 -5.16 -23.13 -9.73
N ALA A 107 -4.61 -21.91 -9.86
CA ALA A 107 -4.46 -21.22 -11.15
C ALA A 107 -3.57 -22.03 -12.12
N VAL A 108 -2.44 -22.57 -11.64
CA VAL A 108 -1.57 -23.45 -12.44
C VAL A 108 -2.31 -24.73 -12.84
N ALA A 109 -3.08 -25.33 -11.94
CA ALA A 109 -3.83 -26.55 -12.25
C ALA A 109 -4.85 -26.33 -13.37
N VAL A 110 -5.65 -25.26 -13.29
CA VAL A 110 -6.73 -25.03 -14.25
C VAL A 110 -6.25 -24.40 -15.56
N LEU A 111 -5.20 -23.59 -15.56
CA LEU A 111 -4.71 -22.91 -16.77
C LEU A 111 -3.59 -23.66 -17.49
N ALA A 112 -2.78 -24.47 -16.79
CA ALA A 112 -1.75 -25.31 -17.41
C ALA A 112 -2.09 -26.81 -17.45
N GLY A 113 -3.25 -27.22 -16.92
CA GLY A 113 -3.65 -28.63 -16.87
C GLY A 113 -2.76 -29.48 -15.94
N HIS A 114 -2.25 -28.89 -14.85
CA HIS A 114 -1.26 -29.54 -13.98
C HIS A 114 -1.90 -30.30 -12.80
N GLU A 115 -2.18 -31.59 -12.96
CA GLU A 115 -2.89 -32.42 -11.97
C GLU A 115 -2.24 -32.42 -10.57
N ALA A 116 -0.91 -32.53 -10.48
CA ALA A 116 -0.22 -32.51 -9.19
C ALA A 116 -0.42 -31.18 -8.42
N ALA A 117 -0.66 -30.08 -9.13
CA ALA A 117 -0.94 -28.78 -8.54
C ALA A 117 -2.35 -28.74 -7.96
N ALA A 118 -3.34 -29.32 -8.65
CA ALA A 118 -4.68 -29.50 -8.08
C ALA A 118 -4.63 -30.36 -6.81
N GLY A 119 -3.90 -31.49 -6.83
CA GLY A 119 -3.76 -32.35 -5.67
C GLY A 119 -3.15 -31.62 -4.47
N ARG A 120 -2.09 -30.83 -4.69
CA ARG A 120 -1.46 -30.03 -3.62
C ARG A 120 -2.32 -28.86 -3.15
N ALA A 121 -3.04 -28.18 -4.05
CA ALA A 121 -3.96 -27.11 -3.68
C ALA A 121 -5.08 -27.64 -2.76
N ASN A 122 -5.71 -28.77 -3.11
CA ASN A 122 -6.70 -29.44 -2.25
C ASN A 122 -6.11 -29.85 -0.88
N GLN A 123 -4.86 -30.32 -0.83
CA GLN A 123 -4.17 -30.61 0.44
C GLN A 123 -3.97 -29.35 1.31
N LEU A 124 -3.64 -28.21 0.72
CA LEU A 124 -3.52 -26.93 1.44
C LEU A 124 -4.87 -26.44 1.95
N LEU A 125 -5.95 -26.63 1.20
CA LEU A 125 -7.31 -26.33 1.67
C LEU A 125 -7.66 -27.19 2.89
N ARG A 126 -7.47 -28.51 2.79
CA ARG A 126 -7.73 -29.45 3.91
C ARG A 126 -6.85 -29.24 5.13
N ALA A 127 -5.69 -28.58 5.00
CA ALA A 127 -4.83 -28.28 6.14
C ALA A 127 -5.51 -27.43 7.22
N TYR A 128 -6.61 -26.75 6.87
CA TYR A 128 -7.42 -25.95 7.78
C TYR A 128 -8.67 -26.68 8.29
N SER A 129 -8.72 -28.02 8.24
CA SER A 129 -9.82 -28.79 8.82
C SER A 129 -10.04 -28.53 10.32
N GLY A 130 -8.98 -28.14 11.04
CA GLY A 130 -9.00 -27.71 12.44
C GLY A 130 -9.17 -26.21 12.65
N TYR A 131 -9.71 -25.47 11.67
CA TYR A 131 -9.88 -24.01 11.77
C TYR A 131 -10.61 -23.56 13.04
N LEU A 132 -11.63 -24.32 13.47
CA LEU A 132 -12.40 -24.02 14.68
C LEU A 132 -11.63 -24.25 15.99
N ASP A 133 -10.49 -24.94 15.94
CA ASP A 133 -9.63 -25.19 17.11
C ASP A 133 -8.74 -23.97 17.42
N TYR A 134 -8.53 -23.07 16.45
CA TYR A 134 -7.78 -21.83 16.69
C TYR A 134 -8.61 -20.88 17.57
N PRO A 135 -8.01 -20.30 18.62
CA PRO A 135 -8.76 -19.55 19.60
C PRO A 135 -9.12 -18.15 19.10
N ASN A 136 -10.36 -17.72 19.34
CA ASN A 136 -10.77 -16.32 19.15
C ASN A 136 -10.36 -15.45 20.37
N ARG A 137 -9.05 -15.27 20.57
CA ARG A 137 -8.43 -14.43 21.62
C ARG A 137 -7.13 -13.80 21.13
N ASP A 138 -6.50 -12.92 21.92
CA ASP A 138 -5.30 -12.15 21.52
C ASP A 138 -5.56 -11.24 20.30
N ASN A 139 -6.78 -10.70 20.24
CA ASN A 139 -7.25 -9.84 19.16
C ASN A 139 -6.89 -8.39 19.44
N VAL A 140 -6.34 -7.71 18.44
CA VAL A 140 -6.00 -6.27 18.47
C VAL A 140 -7.07 -5.46 17.76
N LEU A 141 -7.59 -5.95 16.63
CA LEU A 141 -8.58 -5.27 15.80
C LEU A 141 -9.60 -6.29 15.29
N GLY A 142 -10.71 -6.41 16.03
CA GLY A 142 -11.84 -7.28 15.73
C GLY A 142 -11.62 -8.76 16.04
N PRO A 143 -12.68 -9.59 15.97
CA PRO A 143 -12.61 -11.03 16.16
C PRO A 143 -11.88 -11.74 15.01
N SER A 144 -11.12 -12.78 15.34
CA SER A 144 -10.31 -13.53 14.37
C SER A 144 -9.79 -14.84 14.98
N ARG A 145 -9.42 -15.81 14.14
CA ARG A 145 -8.95 -17.12 14.59
C ARG A 145 -7.48 -17.35 14.28
N LEU A 146 -7.05 -17.09 13.06
CA LEU A 146 -5.66 -17.32 12.65
C LEU A 146 -4.74 -16.14 13.01
N PHE A 147 -5.30 -14.94 13.08
CA PHE A 147 -4.54 -13.69 13.18
C PHE A 147 -4.96 -12.84 14.37
N PHE A 148 -4.19 -11.81 14.69
CA PHE A 148 -4.56 -10.81 15.71
C PHE A 148 -5.51 -9.72 15.17
N SER A 149 -5.98 -9.80 13.92
CA SER A 149 -6.93 -8.84 13.35
C SER A 149 -7.83 -9.43 12.26
N THR A 150 -9.08 -8.97 12.18
CA THR A 150 -10.11 -9.40 11.22
C THR A 150 -9.74 -9.13 9.76
N TYR A 151 -9.02 -8.04 9.44
CA TYR A 151 -8.63 -7.77 8.05
C TYR A 151 -7.62 -8.81 7.52
N LEU A 152 -6.77 -9.36 8.38
CA LEU A 152 -5.85 -10.44 8.02
C LEU A 152 -6.62 -11.74 7.76
N GLU A 153 -7.63 -12.01 8.59
CA GLU A 153 -8.60 -13.10 8.36
C GLU A 153 -9.27 -12.95 6.99
N SER A 154 -9.61 -11.71 6.62
CA SER A 154 -10.25 -11.35 5.35
C SER A 154 -9.33 -11.52 4.14
N ILE A 155 -8.06 -11.08 4.22
CA ILE A 155 -7.06 -11.34 3.17
C ILE A 155 -6.87 -12.84 2.97
N TRP A 156 -6.74 -13.59 4.07
CA TRP A 156 -6.52 -15.02 4.05
C TRP A 156 -7.70 -15.78 3.42
N ILE A 157 -8.92 -15.55 3.90
CA ILE A 157 -10.10 -16.26 3.40
C ILE A 157 -10.38 -15.91 1.94
N GLY A 158 -10.09 -14.68 1.50
CA GLY A 158 -10.22 -14.26 0.11
C GLY A 158 -9.34 -15.10 -0.84
N ASN A 159 -8.06 -15.32 -0.49
CA ASN A 159 -7.17 -16.20 -1.25
C ASN A 159 -7.57 -17.68 -1.14
N TYR A 160 -8.02 -18.11 0.04
CA TYR A 160 -8.46 -19.48 0.29
C TYR A 160 -9.69 -19.85 -0.57
N LEU A 161 -10.70 -18.97 -0.63
CA LEU A 161 -11.87 -19.13 -1.48
C LEU A 161 -11.57 -18.93 -2.96
N ALA A 162 -10.62 -18.06 -3.31
CA ALA A 162 -10.11 -17.96 -4.68
C ALA A 162 -9.60 -19.32 -5.19
N ALA A 163 -8.78 -20.00 -4.39
CA ALA A 163 -8.26 -21.32 -4.72
C ALA A 163 -9.39 -22.34 -4.90
N ALA A 164 -10.30 -22.41 -3.94
CA ALA A 164 -11.42 -23.36 -3.96
C ALA A 164 -12.36 -23.11 -5.15
N MET A 165 -12.67 -21.85 -5.47
CA MET A 165 -13.50 -21.49 -6.62
C MET A 165 -12.83 -21.84 -7.95
N LEU A 166 -11.54 -21.53 -8.13
CA LEU A 166 -10.82 -21.94 -9.35
C LEU A 166 -10.86 -23.46 -9.54
N LEU A 167 -10.58 -24.23 -8.48
CA LEU A 167 -10.66 -25.69 -8.54
C LEU A 167 -12.08 -26.17 -8.83
N ARG A 168 -13.12 -25.56 -8.23
CA ARG A 168 -14.52 -25.90 -8.47
C ARG A 168 -14.89 -25.68 -9.94
N GLU A 169 -14.60 -24.50 -10.49
CA GLU A 169 -14.88 -24.13 -11.88
C GLU A 169 -14.06 -24.95 -12.88
N GLY A 170 -12.87 -25.42 -12.47
CA GLY A 170 -12.07 -26.36 -13.25
C GLY A 170 -12.48 -27.83 -13.11
N GLY A 171 -13.44 -28.16 -12.25
CA GLY A 171 -13.82 -29.56 -11.96
C GLY A 171 -12.76 -30.37 -11.19
N LEU A 172 -11.89 -29.70 -10.44
CA LEU A 172 -10.73 -30.26 -9.73
C LEU A 172 -10.81 -30.13 -8.20
N LEU A 173 -11.92 -29.59 -7.66
CA LEU A 173 -12.17 -29.52 -6.22
C LEU A 173 -12.75 -30.85 -5.74
N ASP A 174 -12.09 -31.53 -4.80
CA ASP A 174 -12.62 -32.76 -4.22
C ASP A 174 -13.63 -32.51 -3.09
N ASP A 175 -14.52 -33.48 -2.86
CA ASP A 175 -15.63 -33.36 -1.89
C ASP A 175 -15.14 -33.08 -0.46
N ALA A 176 -14.05 -33.70 -0.05
CA ALA A 176 -13.48 -33.50 1.28
C ALA A 176 -12.98 -32.06 1.46
N SER A 177 -12.32 -31.50 0.44
CA SER A 177 -11.90 -30.10 0.44
C SER A 177 -13.10 -29.16 0.39
N ALA A 178 -14.12 -29.46 -0.42
CA ALA A 178 -15.33 -28.66 -0.49
C ALA A 178 -16.04 -28.54 0.87
N GLN A 179 -16.12 -29.65 1.63
CA GLN A 179 -16.69 -29.66 2.98
C GLN A 179 -15.88 -28.81 3.97
N VAL A 180 -14.55 -28.94 3.96
CA VAL A 180 -13.68 -28.12 4.81
C VAL A 180 -13.80 -26.65 4.45
N VAL A 181 -13.80 -26.32 3.15
CA VAL A 181 -13.93 -24.93 2.68
C VAL A 181 -15.26 -24.33 3.11
N ALA A 182 -16.37 -25.05 2.99
CA ALA A 182 -17.67 -24.57 3.43
C ALA A 182 -17.71 -24.30 4.94
N MET A 183 -17.17 -25.20 5.77
CA MET A 183 -17.09 -24.99 7.23
C MET A 183 -16.26 -23.76 7.58
N VAL A 184 -15.10 -23.60 6.94
CA VAL A 184 -14.21 -22.44 7.16
C VAL A 184 -14.89 -21.14 6.72
N ALA A 185 -15.54 -21.14 5.56
CA ALA A 185 -16.20 -19.95 5.00
C ALA A 185 -17.37 -19.48 5.85
N ASP A 186 -18.17 -20.42 6.39
CA ASP A 186 -19.30 -20.13 7.28
C ASP A 186 -18.83 -19.42 8.57
N GLU A 187 -17.84 -19.98 9.26
CA GLU A 187 -17.28 -19.35 10.45
C GLU A 187 -16.60 -18.01 10.15
N ALA A 188 -15.87 -17.91 9.04
CA ALA A 188 -15.25 -16.64 8.62
C ALA A 188 -16.31 -15.57 8.32
N ALA A 189 -17.48 -15.94 7.79
CA ALA A 189 -18.59 -15.02 7.54
C ALA A 189 -19.09 -14.39 8.84
N ASN A 190 -19.26 -15.20 9.88
CA ASN A 190 -19.67 -14.73 11.21
C ASN A 190 -18.63 -13.79 11.81
N LEU A 191 -17.35 -14.21 11.85
CA LEU A 191 -16.27 -13.41 12.43
C LEU A 191 -16.12 -12.04 11.73
N ILE A 192 -16.09 -12.04 10.39
CA ILE A 192 -15.88 -10.80 9.64
C ILE A 192 -17.14 -9.93 9.65
N GLY A 193 -18.32 -10.55 9.56
CA GLY A 193 -19.61 -9.85 9.54
C GLY A 193 -19.96 -9.15 10.87
N GLU A 194 -19.44 -9.64 12.00
CA GLU A 194 -19.63 -9.01 13.32
C GLU A 194 -18.78 -7.74 13.53
N PHE A 195 -17.86 -7.42 12.62
CA PHE A 195 -16.89 -6.34 12.81
C PHE A 195 -16.83 -5.36 11.62
N ASP A 196 -17.89 -4.56 11.49
CA ASP A 196 -17.94 -3.43 10.57
C ASP A 196 -17.03 -2.29 11.06
N GLU A 197 -16.01 -1.95 10.28
CA GLU A 197 -15.05 -0.87 10.56
C GLU A 197 -15.38 0.45 9.85
N GLY A 198 -16.58 0.62 9.30
CA GLY A 198 -16.99 1.83 8.59
C GLY A 198 -16.21 2.03 7.30
N LEU A 199 -15.76 3.26 7.03
CA LEU A 199 -14.97 3.61 5.83
C LEU A 199 -13.45 3.36 5.98
N SER A 200 -13.04 2.50 6.92
CA SER A 200 -11.63 2.13 7.10
C SER A 200 -11.06 1.42 5.87
N ASN A 201 -9.79 1.66 5.55
CA ASN A 201 -9.09 0.90 4.50
C ASN A 201 -9.20 -0.62 4.68
N ARG A 202 -9.28 -1.11 5.93
CA ARG A 202 -9.45 -2.52 6.27
C ARG A 202 -10.82 -3.07 5.88
N GLN A 203 -11.86 -2.25 5.93
CA GLN A 203 -13.21 -2.66 5.54
C GLN A 203 -13.29 -3.00 4.05
N THR A 204 -12.43 -2.44 3.19
CA THR A 204 -12.32 -2.88 1.78
C THR A 204 -11.98 -4.37 1.66
N TRP A 205 -11.18 -4.90 2.59
CA TRP A 205 -10.83 -6.32 2.66
C TRP A 205 -11.96 -7.16 3.26
N HIS A 206 -12.65 -6.65 4.28
CA HIS A 206 -13.86 -7.30 4.81
C HIS A 206 -14.92 -7.45 3.71
N ASN A 207 -15.12 -6.41 2.91
CA ASN A 207 -16.03 -6.44 1.76
C ASN A 207 -15.58 -7.45 0.70
N ALA A 208 -14.28 -7.53 0.39
CA ALA A 208 -13.76 -8.53 -0.53
C ALA A 208 -13.99 -9.97 -0.03
N ALA A 209 -13.75 -10.21 1.26
CA ALA A 209 -13.95 -11.51 1.89
C ALA A 209 -15.43 -11.90 1.94
N LEU A 210 -16.30 -11.03 2.44
CA LEU A 210 -17.74 -11.28 2.53
C LEU A 210 -18.38 -11.42 1.13
N ALA A 211 -17.93 -10.66 0.13
CA ALA A 211 -18.37 -10.87 -1.25
C ALA A 211 -17.92 -12.23 -1.80
N SER A 212 -16.71 -12.69 -1.49
CA SER A 212 -16.24 -14.03 -1.89
C SER A 212 -17.02 -15.16 -1.22
N ILE A 213 -17.42 -14.98 0.04
CA ILE A 213 -18.25 -15.91 0.80
C ILE A 213 -19.67 -15.93 0.24
N ALA A 214 -20.25 -14.77 -0.07
CA ALA A 214 -21.56 -14.65 -0.69
C ALA A 214 -21.61 -15.43 -2.01
N VAL A 215 -20.57 -15.30 -2.85
CA VAL A 215 -20.45 -16.07 -4.10
C VAL A 215 -20.30 -17.57 -3.83
N TRP A 216 -19.54 -17.97 -2.81
CA TRP A 216 -19.33 -19.39 -2.49
C TRP A 216 -20.63 -20.11 -2.10
N PHE A 217 -21.48 -19.43 -1.32
CA PHE A 217 -22.76 -19.94 -0.82
C PHE A 217 -23.98 -19.56 -1.68
N GLU A 218 -23.77 -18.78 -2.76
CA GLU A 218 -24.85 -18.21 -3.56
C GLU A 218 -25.84 -17.38 -2.71
N ASP A 219 -25.31 -16.64 -1.73
CA ASP A 219 -26.08 -15.81 -0.80
C ASP A 219 -26.29 -14.40 -1.37
N GLU A 220 -27.44 -14.21 -2.01
CA GLU A 220 -27.85 -12.93 -2.62
C GLU A 220 -28.03 -11.80 -1.58
N GLU A 221 -28.48 -12.12 -0.36
CA GLU A 221 -28.70 -11.12 0.69
C GLU A 221 -27.36 -10.57 1.20
N LEU A 222 -26.40 -11.46 1.46
CA LEU A 222 -25.05 -11.07 1.83
C LEU A 222 -24.39 -10.27 0.70
N ALA A 223 -24.54 -10.69 -0.55
CA ALA A 223 -23.99 -9.99 -1.71
C ALA A 223 -24.54 -8.55 -1.80
N SER A 224 -25.87 -8.39 -1.72
CA SER A 224 -26.52 -7.07 -1.74
C SER A 224 -26.03 -6.18 -0.60
N ARG A 225 -25.98 -6.71 0.63
CA ARG A 225 -25.51 -5.96 1.81
C ARG A 225 -24.07 -5.49 1.67
N VAL A 226 -23.17 -6.34 1.18
CA VAL A 226 -21.74 -5.99 1.01
C VAL A 226 -21.54 -4.98 -0.11
N VAL A 227 -22.37 -5.01 -1.15
CA VAL A 227 -22.31 -4.06 -2.26
C VAL A 227 -22.86 -2.69 -1.86
N GLU A 228 -24.09 -2.66 -1.33
CA GLU A 228 -24.91 -1.44 -1.18
C GLU A 228 -24.95 -0.88 0.25
N GLY A 229 -24.48 -1.64 1.24
CA GLY A 229 -24.45 -1.22 2.63
C GLY A 229 -23.67 0.08 2.86
N GLY A 230 -23.90 0.74 4.01
CA GLY A 230 -23.25 2.01 4.34
C GLY A 230 -21.72 1.95 4.41
N SER A 231 -21.18 0.77 4.72
CA SER A 231 -19.74 0.44 4.68
C SER A 231 -19.39 -0.47 3.49
N GLY A 232 -20.27 -0.57 2.50
CA GLY A 232 -20.16 -1.48 1.36
C GLY A 232 -19.20 -1.01 0.28
N ILE A 233 -19.09 -1.81 -0.78
CA ILE A 233 -18.16 -1.60 -1.90
C ILE A 233 -18.44 -0.28 -2.64
N VAL A 234 -19.72 0.07 -2.82
CA VAL A 234 -20.11 1.34 -3.48
C VAL A 234 -19.74 2.53 -2.60
N ALA A 235 -20.03 2.47 -1.30
CA ALA A 235 -19.73 3.53 -0.36
C ALA A 235 -18.22 3.83 -0.30
N HIS A 236 -17.38 2.80 -0.28
CA HIS A 236 -15.92 2.95 -0.30
C HIS A 236 -15.41 3.62 -1.59
N LEU A 237 -15.95 3.22 -2.75
CA LEU A 237 -15.55 3.81 -4.03
C LEU A 237 -15.95 5.28 -4.14
N LEU A 238 -17.13 5.65 -3.64
CA LEU A 238 -17.66 7.01 -3.74
C LEU A 238 -17.12 7.95 -2.65
N HIS A 239 -16.90 7.46 -1.43
CA HIS A 239 -16.61 8.29 -0.27
C HIS A 239 -15.20 8.09 0.29
N GLY A 240 -14.60 6.89 0.15
CA GLY A 240 -13.25 6.62 0.64
C GLY A 240 -12.14 7.19 -0.26
N PHE A 241 -12.29 7.01 -1.58
CA PHE A 241 -11.38 7.59 -2.58
C PHE A 241 -11.73 9.04 -2.98
N GLY A 242 -12.87 9.56 -2.53
CA GLY A 242 -13.30 10.92 -2.83
C GLY A 242 -13.42 11.23 -4.32
N GLU A 243 -13.45 12.53 -4.65
CA GLU A 243 -13.71 12.95 -6.02
C GLU A 243 -12.48 12.95 -6.93
N ASP A 244 -11.32 13.24 -6.37
CA ASP A 244 -10.02 13.24 -7.04
C ASP A 244 -9.40 11.84 -7.15
N GLY A 245 -9.98 10.86 -6.45
CA GLY A 245 -9.54 9.48 -6.44
C GLY A 245 -8.51 9.17 -5.34
N MET A 246 -8.04 10.15 -4.56
CA MET A 246 -7.09 9.86 -3.47
C MET A 246 -7.79 9.31 -2.23
N TRP A 247 -7.17 8.32 -1.61
CA TRP A 247 -7.68 7.74 -0.38
C TRP A 247 -7.49 8.72 0.79
N TYR A 248 -8.54 8.96 1.58
CA TYR A 248 -8.53 10.00 2.61
C TYR A 248 -7.47 9.79 3.72
N GLU A 249 -7.10 8.53 4.01
CA GLU A 249 -6.08 8.20 5.03
C GLU A 249 -4.64 8.44 4.54
N GLY A 250 -4.42 8.75 3.25
CA GLY A 250 -3.10 9.05 2.68
C GLY A 250 -2.53 7.99 1.73
N ASP A 251 -1.35 8.29 1.17
CA ASP A 251 -0.72 7.54 0.06
C ASP A 251 -0.44 6.07 0.40
N ASN A 252 0.09 5.77 1.60
CA ASN A 252 0.41 4.39 2.01
C ASN A 252 -0.83 3.49 2.10
N TYR A 253 -1.97 4.03 2.51
CA TYR A 253 -3.22 3.27 2.60
C TYR A 253 -3.98 3.21 1.28
N HIS A 254 -3.70 4.12 0.34
CA HIS A 254 -4.41 4.18 -0.93
C HIS A 254 -4.32 2.86 -1.71
N LEU A 255 -3.12 2.36 -1.99
CA LEU A 255 -2.97 1.11 -2.76
C LEU A 255 -3.39 -0.13 -1.97
N PHE A 256 -3.33 -0.07 -0.63
CA PHE A 256 -3.85 -1.14 0.22
C PHE A 256 -5.37 -1.24 0.14
N ALA A 257 -6.08 -0.11 0.26
CA ALA A 257 -7.53 -0.02 0.11
C ALA A 257 -7.96 -0.35 -1.32
N LEU A 258 -7.23 0.15 -2.33
CA LEU A 258 -7.55 -0.08 -3.74
C LEU A 258 -7.47 -1.57 -4.10
N ARG A 259 -6.52 -2.30 -3.52
CA ARG A 259 -6.44 -3.76 -3.70
C ARG A 259 -7.68 -4.48 -3.17
N GLY A 260 -8.08 -4.19 -1.93
CA GLY A 260 -9.31 -4.73 -1.35
C GLY A 260 -10.54 -4.36 -2.19
N GLN A 261 -10.63 -3.10 -2.61
CA GLN A 261 -11.70 -2.59 -3.48
C GLN A 261 -11.78 -3.34 -4.82
N LEU A 262 -10.67 -3.52 -5.53
CA LEU A 262 -10.62 -4.24 -6.81
C LEU A 262 -11.05 -5.70 -6.66
N LEU A 263 -10.58 -6.38 -5.61
CA LEU A 263 -10.99 -7.76 -5.31
C LEU A 263 -12.48 -7.84 -4.98
N ALA A 264 -13.01 -6.90 -4.19
CA ALA A 264 -14.42 -6.84 -3.84
C ALA A 264 -15.31 -6.62 -5.08
N MET A 265 -14.93 -5.68 -5.95
CA MET A 265 -15.62 -5.44 -7.23
C MET A 265 -15.56 -6.68 -8.15
N TRP A 266 -14.45 -7.41 -8.13
CA TRP A 266 -14.34 -8.65 -8.89
C TRP A 266 -15.29 -9.75 -8.41
N TRP A 267 -15.43 -9.91 -7.09
CA TRP A 267 -16.41 -10.84 -6.50
C TRP A 267 -17.85 -10.37 -6.68
N ALA A 268 -18.13 -9.07 -6.55
CA ALA A 268 -19.45 -8.51 -6.84
C ALA A 268 -19.91 -8.83 -8.28
N ARG A 269 -19.00 -8.73 -9.26
CA ARG A 269 -19.29 -9.14 -10.65
C ARG A 269 -19.65 -10.62 -10.76
N LYS A 270 -19.04 -11.50 -9.94
CA LYS A 270 -19.42 -12.93 -9.89
C LYS A 270 -20.79 -13.16 -9.26
N ALA A 271 -21.20 -12.31 -8.31
CA ALA A 271 -22.55 -12.27 -7.78
C ALA A 271 -23.56 -11.58 -8.73
N GLY A 272 -23.18 -11.29 -9.99
CA GLY A 272 -24.05 -10.67 -10.99
C GLY A 272 -24.10 -9.15 -10.97
N VAL A 273 -23.30 -8.48 -10.14
CA VAL A 273 -23.27 -7.01 -10.03
C VAL A 273 -22.03 -6.43 -10.71
N ASP A 274 -22.17 -6.01 -11.97
CA ASP A 274 -21.11 -5.30 -12.68
C ASP A 274 -21.15 -3.79 -12.39
N MET A 275 -20.36 -3.38 -11.40
CA MET A 275 -20.25 -1.97 -11.01
C MET A 275 -19.69 -1.06 -12.10
N LEU A 276 -18.91 -1.59 -13.03
CA LEU A 276 -18.28 -0.78 -14.08
C LEU A 276 -19.23 -0.51 -15.25
N ALA A 277 -20.41 -1.13 -15.25
CA ALA A 277 -21.51 -0.74 -16.13
C ALA A 277 -22.08 0.65 -15.76
N ASP A 278 -21.91 1.09 -14.51
CA ASP A 278 -22.24 2.46 -14.10
C ASP A 278 -21.07 3.42 -14.47
N PRO A 279 -21.29 4.42 -15.34
CA PRO A 279 -20.25 5.37 -15.75
C PRO A 279 -19.63 6.16 -14.60
N LEU A 280 -20.41 6.47 -13.55
CA LEU A 280 -19.91 7.19 -12.38
C LEU A 280 -18.91 6.33 -11.60
N LEU A 281 -19.28 5.08 -11.30
CA LEU A 281 -18.40 4.15 -10.58
C LEU A 281 -17.14 3.82 -11.40
N ALA A 282 -17.30 3.61 -12.72
CA ALA A 282 -16.17 3.41 -13.62
C ALA A 282 -15.22 4.62 -13.62
N GLN A 283 -15.75 5.84 -13.63
CA GLN A 283 -14.94 7.06 -13.55
C GLN A 283 -14.22 7.18 -12.21
N ARG A 284 -14.89 6.86 -11.09
CA ARG A 284 -14.30 6.90 -9.74
C ARG A 284 -13.15 5.90 -9.61
N LEU A 285 -13.32 4.67 -10.09
CA LEU A 285 -12.23 3.68 -10.12
C LEU A 285 -11.06 4.17 -10.97
N ALA A 286 -11.34 4.73 -12.16
CA ALA A 286 -10.30 5.23 -13.05
C ALA A 286 -9.50 6.38 -12.43
N ARG A 287 -10.14 7.27 -11.65
CA ARG A 287 -9.45 8.32 -10.87
C ARG A 287 -8.62 7.71 -9.75
N ALA A 288 -9.18 6.78 -8.98
CA ALA A 288 -8.46 6.08 -7.92
C ALA A 288 -7.17 5.42 -8.43
N LEU A 289 -7.23 4.72 -9.56
CA LEU A 289 -6.04 4.10 -10.16
C LEU A 289 -4.93 5.10 -10.56
N ARG A 290 -5.30 6.34 -10.94
CA ARG A 290 -4.34 7.36 -11.40
C ARG A 290 -3.81 8.25 -10.28
N ALA A 291 -4.56 8.38 -9.19
CA ALA A 291 -4.27 9.32 -8.13
C ALA A 291 -2.83 9.20 -7.57
N PRO A 292 -2.26 7.98 -7.36
CA PRO A 292 -0.85 7.81 -6.98
C PRO A 292 0.16 8.43 -7.94
N ALA A 293 -0.11 8.39 -9.24
CA ALA A 293 0.80 8.93 -10.25
C ALA A 293 0.89 10.47 -10.16
N ALA A 294 -0.18 11.13 -9.71
CA ALA A 294 -0.22 12.58 -9.55
C ALA A 294 0.65 13.08 -8.39
N THR A 295 0.81 12.27 -7.33
CA THR A 295 1.57 12.63 -6.13
C THR A 295 2.97 12.03 -6.10
N ALA A 296 3.25 11.03 -6.94
CA ALA A 296 4.53 10.34 -7.05
C ALA A 296 5.72 11.30 -7.19
N LEU A 297 6.81 10.92 -6.52
CA LEU A 297 8.10 11.59 -6.60
C LEU A 297 8.83 11.22 -7.90
N PRO A 298 9.79 12.05 -8.36
CA PRO A 298 10.50 11.80 -9.62
C PRO A 298 11.24 10.45 -9.70
N ASP A 299 11.63 9.89 -8.56
CA ASP A 299 12.30 8.58 -8.44
C ASP A 299 11.31 7.39 -8.40
N SER A 300 10.02 7.64 -8.66
CA SER A 300 8.95 6.66 -8.58
C SER A 300 8.78 6.05 -7.19
N THR A 301 9.02 6.83 -6.13
CA THR A 301 8.57 6.52 -4.76
C THR A 301 7.32 7.31 -4.39
N PHE A 302 6.58 6.82 -3.39
CA PHE A 302 5.51 7.61 -2.77
C PHE A 302 6.09 8.69 -1.84
N PRO A 303 5.47 9.88 -1.76
CA PRO A 303 5.76 10.81 -0.68
C PRO A 303 5.30 10.18 0.64
N ALA A 304 6.17 10.18 1.66
CA ALA A 304 5.92 9.54 2.95
C ALA A 304 5.04 10.41 3.86
N ARG A 305 3.84 10.77 3.40
CA ARG A 305 2.91 11.65 4.14
C ARG A 305 2.08 10.87 5.15
N LYS A 306 1.68 11.51 6.25
CA LYS A 306 0.83 10.87 7.27
C LYS A 306 1.51 9.56 7.75
N ASP A 307 0.72 8.56 8.13
CA ASP A 307 1.21 7.21 8.37
C ASP A 307 1.63 6.47 7.08
N SER A 308 2.75 6.90 6.50
CA SER A 308 3.36 6.25 5.34
C SER A 308 4.78 5.80 5.63
N ARG A 309 5.19 4.66 5.06
CA ARG A 309 6.59 4.22 5.15
C ARG A 309 7.46 5.08 4.24
N PHE A 310 8.62 5.48 4.74
CA PHE A 310 9.61 6.21 3.94
C PHE A 310 10.19 5.39 2.79
N GLY A 311 10.38 6.01 1.62
CA GLY A 311 11.14 5.45 0.50
C GLY A 311 10.52 4.22 -0.17
N VAL A 312 9.20 4.03 -0.07
CA VAL A 312 8.53 2.91 -0.74
C VAL A 312 8.42 3.20 -2.24
N SER A 313 9.06 2.34 -3.03
CA SER A 313 8.95 2.38 -4.49
C SER A 313 7.55 1.98 -4.97
N LEU A 314 7.01 2.74 -5.92
CA LEU A 314 5.78 2.42 -6.65
C LEU A 314 5.96 1.25 -7.61
N ALA A 315 7.20 0.90 -7.98
CA ALA A 315 7.52 -0.25 -8.84
C ALA A 315 7.55 -1.60 -8.09
N GLN A 316 7.08 -1.64 -6.84
CA GLN A 316 6.89 -2.90 -6.12
C GLN A 316 5.85 -3.78 -6.87
N PRO A 317 6.06 -5.11 -6.92
CA PRO A 317 5.23 -5.99 -7.75
C PRO A 317 3.76 -5.98 -7.37
N MET A 318 3.43 -5.82 -6.09
CA MET A 318 2.04 -5.77 -5.64
C MET A 318 1.29 -4.55 -6.17
N TYR A 319 1.99 -3.45 -6.45
CA TYR A 319 1.40 -2.24 -7.01
C TYR A 319 1.29 -2.31 -8.53
N LEU A 320 2.32 -2.83 -9.21
CA LEU A 320 2.27 -3.10 -10.65
C LEU A 320 1.05 -3.94 -11.03
N GLU A 321 0.79 -4.98 -10.24
CA GLU A 321 -0.37 -5.85 -10.42
C GLU A 321 -1.70 -5.09 -10.35
N LEU A 322 -1.85 -4.11 -9.43
CA LEU A 322 -3.08 -3.30 -9.33
C LEU A 322 -3.32 -2.48 -10.60
N TRP A 323 -2.28 -1.90 -11.18
CA TRP A 323 -2.43 -1.12 -12.40
C TRP A 323 -2.58 -1.99 -13.65
N GLU A 324 -1.99 -3.19 -13.71
CA GLU A 324 -2.28 -4.16 -14.78
C GLU A 324 -3.75 -4.58 -14.79
N ILE A 325 -4.29 -4.87 -13.61
CA ILE A 325 -5.70 -5.23 -13.45
C ILE A 325 -6.57 -4.01 -13.74
N GLY A 326 -6.20 -2.84 -13.23
CA GLY A 326 -6.87 -1.58 -13.56
C GLY A 326 -6.90 -1.34 -15.07
N LEU A 327 -5.80 -1.54 -15.78
CA LEU A 327 -5.69 -1.37 -17.23
C LEU A 327 -6.58 -2.34 -18.02
N ALA A 328 -6.80 -3.55 -17.51
CA ALA A 328 -7.73 -4.51 -18.07
C ALA A 328 -9.21 -4.14 -17.85
N ARG A 329 -9.51 -3.38 -16.79
CA ARG A 329 -10.87 -3.09 -16.34
C ARG A 329 -11.38 -1.70 -16.73
N VAL A 330 -10.51 -0.69 -16.79
CA VAL A 330 -10.94 0.67 -17.15
C VAL A 330 -11.31 0.75 -18.63
N GLY A 331 -12.48 1.33 -18.91
CA GLY A 331 -12.96 1.59 -20.26
C GLY A 331 -12.33 2.85 -20.86
N GLY A 332 -12.35 2.94 -22.20
CA GLY A 332 -11.94 4.11 -22.97
C GLY A 332 -10.43 4.21 -23.27
N ALA A 333 -10.11 4.67 -24.48
CA ALA A 333 -8.74 4.68 -25.00
C ALA A 333 -7.84 5.67 -24.26
N GLU A 334 -8.38 6.83 -23.89
CA GLU A 334 -7.67 7.87 -23.13
C GLU A 334 -7.31 7.39 -21.73
N GLN A 335 -8.30 6.86 -20.99
CA GLN A 335 -8.10 6.36 -19.63
C GLN A 335 -7.05 5.24 -19.56
N ARG A 336 -7.11 4.31 -20.52
CA ARG A 336 -6.14 3.22 -20.65
C ARG A 336 -4.77 3.74 -21.07
N GLY A 337 -4.73 4.73 -21.96
CA GLY A 337 -3.49 5.38 -22.39
C GLY A 337 -2.75 6.02 -21.22
N GLU A 338 -3.42 6.85 -20.41
CA GLU A 338 -2.80 7.50 -19.26
C GLU A 338 -2.28 6.49 -18.23
N LEU A 339 -3.08 5.47 -17.90
CA LEU A 339 -2.68 4.44 -16.95
C LEU A 339 -1.49 3.63 -17.48
N TRP A 340 -1.47 3.36 -18.79
CA TRP A 340 -0.33 2.69 -19.42
C TRP A 340 0.92 3.57 -19.46
N SER A 341 0.81 4.88 -19.70
CA SER A 341 1.95 5.81 -19.61
C SER A 341 2.65 5.68 -18.26
N TRP A 342 1.85 5.70 -17.18
CA TRP A 342 2.34 5.56 -15.81
C TRP A 342 2.95 4.17 -15.55
N LEU A 343 2.20 3.11 -15.85
CA LEU A 343 2.67 1.75 -15.61
C LEU A 343 3.96 1.43 -16.40
N ARG A 344 4.09 1.95 -17.63
CA ARG A 344 5.32 1.83 -18.42
C ARG A 344 6.52 2.53 -17.77
N GLN A 345 6.32 3.70 -17.16
CA GLN A 345 7.38 4.39 -16.39
C GLN A 345 7.87 3.50 -15.22
N LEU A 346 6.96 2.81 -14.54
CA LEU A 346 7.32 1.92 -13.44
C LEU A 346 8.07 0.67 -13.91
N TYR A 347 7.68 0.06 -15.03
CA TYR A 347 8.44 -1.05 -15.62
C TYR A 347 9.82 -0.65 -16.13
N GLN A 348 10.03 0.63 -16.44
CA GLN A 348 11.33 1.17 -16.81
C GLN A 348 12.21 1.54 -15.60
N SER A 349 11.63 1.57 -14.40
CA SER A 349 12.34 1.87 -13.16
C SER A 349 13.10 0.62 -12.66
N PRO A 350 14.23 0.80 -11.95
CA PRO A 350 14.95 -0.31 -11.34
C PRO A 350 14.03 -1.15 -10.45
N ALA A 351 14.09 -2.48 -10.61
CA ALA A 351 13.23 -3.36 -9.82
C ALA A 351 13.61 -3.29 -8.33
N PRO A 352 12.72 -2.83 -7.43
CA PRO A 352 13.02 -2.85 -6.02
C PRO A 352 12.97 -4.30 -5.52
N LYS A 353 13.74 -4.59 -4.47
CA LYS A 353 13.53 -5.81 -3.69
C LYS A 353 12.08 -5.81 -3.21
N ALA A 354 11.37 -6.91 -3.49
CA ALA A 354 10.00 -7.08 -3.03
C ALA A 354 9.98 -7.00 -1.50
N GLN A 355 9.25 -6.03 -0.95
CA GLN A 355 9.02 -5.98 0.48
C GLN A 355 7.92 -6.98 0.87
N THR A 356 7.94 -7.41 2.12
CA THR A 356 6.88 -8.26 2.68
C THR A 356 5.65 -7.42 3.00
N PHE A 357 4.53 -7.74 2.36
CA PHE A 357 3.22 -7.13 2.62
C PHE A 357 2.19 -8.21 2.91
N ASP A 358 1.27 -7.94 3.82
CA ASP A 358 0.27 -8.92 4.26
C ASP A 358 -0.64 -9.39 3.10
N SER A 359 -0.89 -8.50 2.14
CA SER A 359 -1.69 -8.80 0.95
C SER A 359 -0.88 -9.29 -0.25
N TYR A 360 0.45 -9.40 -0.17
CA TYR A 360 1.31 -9.89 -1.26
C TYR A 360 2.58 -10.58 -0.74
N LEU A 361 2.58 -11.90 -0.80
CA LEU A 361 3.70 -12.77 -0.41
C LEU A 361 4.15 -13.66 -1.58
N HIS A 362 3.82 -13.28 -2.81
CA HIS A 362 4.22 -13.99 -4.02
C HIS A 362 5.73 -14.14 -4.09
N ASP A 363 6.44 -13.03 -3.91
CA ASP A 363 7.90 -12.92 -3.98
C ASP A 363 8.60 -13.17 -2.63
N ALA A 364 7.89 -13.71 -1.62
CA ALA A 364 8.52 -14.08 -0.37
C ALA A 364 9.60 -15.16 -0.61
N ALA A 365 10.81 -14.90 -0.10
CA ALA A 365 12.01 -15.72 -0.28
C ALA A 365 12.52 -15.86 -1.74
N GLU A 366 12.10 -14.97 -2.64
CA GLU A 366 12.47 -15.02 -4.05
C GLU A 366 13.49 -13.94 -4.42
N PRO A 367 14.41 -14.23 -5.37
CA PRO A 367 15.40 -13.25 -5.79
C PRO A 367 14.72 -12.08 -6.51
N THR A 368 15.29 -10.88 -6.33
CA THR A 368 14.82 -9.69 -7.03
C THR A 368 15.13 -9.82 -8.53
N PRO A 369 14.17 -9.62 -9.44
CA PRO A 369 14.43 -9.58 -10.87
C PRO A 369 15.46 -8.49 -11.22
N VAL A 370 16.30 -8.73 -12.22
CA VAL A 370 17.34 -7.79 -12.68
C VAL A 370 17.30 -7.61 -14.21
N PRO A 371 17.56 -6.40 -14.73
CA PRO A 371 17.67 -5.12 -14.02
C PRO A 371 16.31 -4.47 -13.70
N VAL A 372 15.26 -4.87 -14.41
CA VAL A 372 13.89 -4.37 -14.28
C VAL A 372 12.91 -5.53 -14.18
N ARG A 373 11.73 -5.26 -13.62
CA ARG A 373 10.66 -6.23 -13.51
C ARG A 373 9.88 -6.32 -14.82
N GLN A 374 9.38 -7.50 -15.15
CA GLN A 374 8.55 -7.76 -16.33
C GLN A 374 7.13 -8.14 -15.90
N ARG A 375 6.17 -8.05 -16.84
CA ARG A 375 4.79 -8.51 -16.64
C ARG A 375 4.72 -10.00 -16.30
N SER A 376 5.67 -10.79 -16.81
CA SER A 376 5.81 -12.21 -16.51
C SER A 376 6.31 -12.52 -15.10
N ASP A 377 6.68 -11.51 -14.30
CA ASP A 377 7.15 -11.67 -12.93
C ASP A 377 6.03 -11.49 -11.88
N LEU A 378 4.81 -11.20 -12.33
CA LEU A 378 3.65 -10.94 -11.46
C LEU A 378 3.02 -12.24 -10.94
N SER A 379 1.93 -12.12 -10.18
CA SER A 379 1.33 -13.26 -9.47
C SER A 379 0.24 -13.97 -10.28
N TRP A 380 -0.37 -14.98 -9.66
CA TRP A 380 -1.55 -15.67 -10.16
C TRP A 380 -2.72 -14.72 -10.48
N TRP A 381 -2.86 -13.59 -9.76
CA TRP A 381 -3.97 -12.68 -10.00
C TRP A 381 -3.81 -11.93 -11.33
N ALA A 382 -2.59 -11.46 -11.62
CA ALA A 382 -2.24 -10.93 -12.94
C ALA A 382 -2.47 -11.98 -14.04
N LEU A 383 -2.13 -13.26 -13.83
CA LEU A 383 -2.40 -14.30 -14.82
C LEU A 383 -3.89 -14.41 -15.17
N LEU A 384 -4.79 -14.21 -14.21
CA LEU A 384 -6.24 -14.29 -14.43
C LEU A 384 -6.83 -13.06 -15.11
N GLU A 385 -6.27 -11.87 -14.86
CA GLU A 385 -6.97 -10.60 -15.14
C GLU A 385 -6.20 -9.64 -16.06
N MET A 386 -4.88 -9.75 -16.13
CA MET A 386 -4.03 -8.83 -16.88
C MET A 386 -4.39 -8.81 -18.37
N ALA A 387 -4.46 -7.62 -18.96
CA ALA A 387 -4.81 -7.47 -20.37
C ALA A 387 -3.79 -8.19 -21.28
N PRO A 388 -4.24 -8.95 -22.30
CA PRO A 388 -3.34 -9.70 -23.19
C PRO A 388 -2.51 -8.79 -24.10
N SER A 389 -2.95 -7.55 -24.31
CA SER A 389 -2.26 -6.56 -25.14
C SER A 389 -2.28 -5.17 -24.50
N LEU A 390 -1.27 -4.38 -24.84
CA LEU A 390 -1.04 -3.05 -24.30
C LEU A 390 -1.48 -1.97 -25.31
N PRO A 391 -1.93 -0.79 -24.84
CA PRO A 391 -2.22 0.33 -25.73
C PRO A 391 -0.99 0.74 -26.57
N LEU A 392 -1.22 0.99 -27.86
CA LEU A 392 -0.20 1.45 -28.80
C LEU A 392 -0.15 2.98 -28.89
N GLY A 393 1.01 3.53 -29.22
CA GLY A 393 1.16 4.97 -29.48
C GLY A 393 1.03 5.88 -28.26
N THR A 394 1.06 5.31 -27.05
CA THR A 394 0.90 6.06 -25.80
C THR A 394 2.13 6.92 -25.48
N PRO A 395 1.97 8.23 -25.18
CA PRO A 395 3.08 9.13 -24.87
C PRO A 395 3.78 8.78 -23.56
N ALA A 396 5.01 9.27 -23.36
CA ALA A 396 5.72 9.08 -22.09
C ALA A 396 4.96 9.75 -20.94
N TRP A 397 5.08 9.21 -19.73
CA TRP A 397 4.53 9.84 -18.53
C TRP A 397 5.22 11.19 -18.30
N ALA A 398 4.43 12.25 -18.18
CA ALA A 398 4.92 13.62 -17.98
C ALA A 398 3.97 14.37 -17.04
N PRO A 399 4.14 14.21 -15.71
CA PRO A 399 3.26 14.86 -14.73
C PRO A 399 3.52 16.36 -14.65
N GLY A 400 2.45 17.15 -14.62
CA GLY A 400 2.50 18.60 -14.43
C GLY A 400 2.41 19.03 -12.97
N ASN A 401 2.21 20.34 -12.77
CA ASN A 401 1.74 20.88 -11.51
C ASN A 401 0.30 20.41 -11.27
N VAL A 402 -0.05 20.08 -10.03
CA VAL A 402 -1.40 19.62 -9.69
C VAL A 402 -1.79 20.07 -8.29
N PHE A 403 -3.05 20.43 -8.12
CA PHE A 403 -3.69 20.56 -6.82
C PHE A 403 -4.71 19.43 -6.66
N VAL A 404 -4.48 18.58 -5.67
CA VAL A 404 -5.34 17.45 -5.31
C VAL A 404 -6.32 17.96 -4.27
N GLU A 405 -7.45 18.53 -4.75
CA GLU A 405 -8.41 19.28 -3.94
C GLU A 405 -8.92 18.50 -2.71
N GLY A 406 -9.29 17.23 -2.88
CA GLY A 406 -9.82 16.39 -1.80
C GLY A 406 -8.77 16.01 -0.74
N GLN A 407 -7.48 16.24 -1.01
CA GLN A 407 -6.40 16.10 -0.02
C GLN A 407 -5.87 17.47 0.45
N GLY A 408 -6.24 18.55 -0.23
CA GLY A 408 -5.58 19.86 -0.18
C GLY A 408 -4.07 19.78 -0.39
N LEU A 409 -3.60 18.88 -1.25
CA LEU A 409 -2.18 18.72 -1.56
C LEU A 409 -1.84 19.46 -2.85
N ALA A 410 -0.93 20.44 -2.78
CA ALA A 410 -0.35 21.04 -3.98
C ALA A 410 0.98 20.37 -4.30
N VAL A 411 1.21 20.07 -5.58
CA VAL A 411 2.49 19.57 -6.08
C VAL A 411 2.96 20.44 -7.25
N LEU A 412 4.13 21.03 -7.09
CA LEU A 412 4.79 21.87 -8.08
C LEU A 412 5.96 21.10 -8.70
N ARG A 413 5.99 21.01 -10.04
CA ARG A 413 7.02 20.33 -10.83
C ARG A 413 7.65 21.27 -11.85
N HIS A 414 8.97 21.21 -11.95
CA HIS A 414 9.72 21.88 -13.01
C HIS A 414 11.02 21.12 -13.30
N GLY A 415 11.14 20.51 -14.48
CA GLY A 415 12.23 19.59 -14.77
C GLY A 415 12.19 18.38 -13.83
N ASP A 416 13.28 18.13 -13.11
CA ASP A 416 13.41 17.07 -12.10
C ASP A 416 13.06 17.53 -10.68
N ARG A 417 12.71 18.81 -10.50
CA ARG A 417 12.31 19.36 -9.21
C ARG A 417 10.84 19.07 -8.95
N TYR A 418 10.58 18.54 -7.76
CA TYR A 418 9.28 18.31 -7.16
C TYR A 418 9.24 19.05 -5.83
N ALA A 419 8.17 19.81 -5.59
CA ALA A 419 7.88 20.34 -4.28
C ALA A 419 6.39 20.18 -3.94
N SER A 420 6.07 19.72 -2.74
CA SER A 420 4.68 19.61 -2.28
C SER A 420 4.39 20.43 -1.03
N LEU A 421 3.16 20.89 -0.89
CA LEU A 421 2.67 21.63 0.28
C LEU A 421 1.38 21.01 0.82
N GLU A 422 1.38 20.64 2.10
CA GLU A 422 0.20 20.11 2.80
C GLU A 422 -0.79 21.22 3.20
N GLY A 423 -1.75 21.52 2.34
CA GLY A 423 -2.77 22.56 2.54
C GLY A 423 -4.19 22.02 2.75
N GLY A 424 -4.35 20.79 3.26
CA GLY A 424 -5.66 20.14 3.35
C GLY A 424 -5.94 19.35 4.62
N HIS A 425 -6.78 18.31 4.47
CA HIS A 425 -7.41 17.59 5.58
C HIS A 425 -6.46 16.77 6.44
N TYR A 426 -6.77 16.70 7.74
CA TYR A 426 -5.96 16.00 8.73
C TYR A 426 -5.69 14.54 8.35
N GLY A 427 -6.71 13.83 7.85
CA GLY A 427 -6.59 12.43 7.40
C GLY A 427 -6.96 11.40 8.49
N GLY A 428 -7.82 11.77 9.44
CA GLY A 428 -8.33 10.86 10.46
C GLY A 428 -7.26 10.32 11.42
N GLY A 429 -7.39 9.06 11.85
CA GLY A 429 -6.48 8.43 12.82
C GLY A 429 -5.04 8.20 12.36
N HIS A 430 -4.81 8.37 11.05
CA HIS A 430 -3.49 8.27 10.40
C HIS A 430 -2.89 9.64 10.10
N GLY A 431 -3.63 10.72 10.34
CA GLY A 431 -3.19 12.09 10.13
C GLY A 431 -2.10 12.53 11.11
N HIS A 432 -1.16 13.33 10.62
CA HIS A 432 -0.10 13.95 11.42
C HIS A 432 -0.40 15.44 11.65
N PRO A 433 0.11 16.04 12.74
CA PRO A 433 0.02 17.47 13.00
C PRO A 433 1.06 18.26 12.19
N ASP A 434 0.98 18.17 10.87
CA ASP A 434 2.01 18.62 9.91
C ASP A 434 1.44 19.56 8.84
N ARG A 435 0.44 20.38 9.20
CA ARG A 435 -0.13 21.34 8.24
C ARG A 435 0.95 22.29 7.74
N LEU A 436 0.88 22.60 6.44
CA LEU A 436 1.86 23.41 5.72
C LEU A 436 3.26 22.77 5.63
N ASN A 437 3.37 21.45 5.81
CA ASN A 437 4.61 20.71 5.57
C ASN A 437 5.08 20.83 4.11
N LEU A 438 6.40 20.91 3.92
CA LEU A 438 7.07 20.98 2.61
C LEU A 438 7.92 19.74 2.38
N VAL A 439 7.69 19.06 1.27
CA VAL A 439 8.63 18.06 0.74
C VAL A 439 9.30 18.62 -0.50
N LEU A 440 10.62 18.48 -0.60
CA LEU A 440 11.41 18.92 -1.75
C LEU A 440 12.33 17.79 -2.23
N HIS A 441 12.18 17.45 -3.51
CA HIS A 441 13.06 16.53 -4.23
C HIS A 441 13.58 17.22 -5.50
N ALA A 442 14.89 17.16 -5.74
CA ALA A 442 15.52 17.80 -6.89
C ALA A 442 16.86 17.12 -7.21
N ASN A 443 17.28 17.10 -8.48
CA ASN A 443 18.55 16.48 -8.90
C ASN A 443 18.68 15.00 -8.52
N GLY A 444 17.56 14.26 -8.49
CA GLY A 444 17.53 12.84 -8.15
C GLY A 444 17.65 12.53 -6.64
N GLU A 445 17.58 13.55 -5.77
CA GLU A 445 17.71 13.37 -4.33
C GLU A 445 16.64 14.13 -3.54
N TYR A 446 16.35 13.67 -2.32
CA TYR A 446 15.59 14.42 -1.35
C TYR A 446 16.42 15.57 -0.79
N TRP A 447 15.88 16.79 -0.84
CA TRP A 447 16.44 17.95 -0.14
C TRP A 447 15.75 18.14 1.21
N LEU A 448 14.42 18.03 1.22
CA LEU A 448 13.57 18.10 2.41
C LEU A 448 12.64 16.87 2.41
N PRO A 449 13.09 15.70 2.89
CA PRO A 449 12.22 14.55 3.08
C PRO A 449 11.18 14.80 4.18
N ASP A 450 10.05 14.12 4.04
CA ASP A 450 9.24 13.69 5.17
C ASP A 450 9.55 12.22 5.44
N PHE A 451 9.61 11.80 6.70
CA PHE A 451 9.92 10.41 7.06
C PHE A 451 8.68 9.56 7.33
N GLY A 452 7.48 10.15 7.32
CA GLY A 452 6.21 9.46 7.52
C GLY A 452 6.13 8.81 8.90
N THR A 453 5.91 7.49 8.93
CA THR A 453 5.70 6.72 10.17
C THR A 453 6.59 5.49 10.29
N GLY A 454 7.05 5.25 11.52
CA GLY A 454 7.77 4.05 11.94
C GLY A 454 6.84 2.90 12.39
N SER A 455 7.24 2.18 13.44
CA SER A 455 6.47 1.03 13.95
C SER A 455 5.41 1.45 14.97
N TYR A 456 4.18 0.95 14.82
CA TYR A 456 3.06 1.22 15.74
C TYR A 456 3.26 0.70 17.17
N VAL A 457 4.18 -0.24 17.36
CA VAL A 457 4.50 -0.82 18.67
C VAL A 457 5.78 -0.22 19.28
N SER A 458 6.37 0.79 18.63
CA SER A 458 7.60 1.45 19.08
C SER A 458 7.33 2.82 19.71
N ARG A 459 8.17 3.22 20.67
CA ARG A 459 8.13 4.54 21.30
C ARG A 459 8.38 5.67 20.29
N ASP A 460 9.13 5.41 19.23
CA ASP A 460 9.49 6.41 18.24
C ASP A 460 8.27 6.87 17.41
N LEU A 461 7.13 6.17 17.47
CA LEU A 461 5.88 6.64 16.87
C LEU A 461 5.48 8.04 17.36
N PHE A 462 5.77 8.38 18.61
CA PHE A 462 5.48 9.71 19.16
C PHE A 462 6.33 10.81 18.51
N TRP A 463 7.56 10.51 18.09
CA TRP A 463 8.39 11.42 17.31
C TRP A 463 7.77 11.66 15.93
N TYR A 464 7.49 10.57 15.19
CA TYR A 464 6.92 10.63 13.85
C TYR A 464 5.58 11.39 13.80
N ARG A 465 4.80 11.35 14.89
CA ARG A 465 3.52 12.07 15.02
C ARG A 465 3.63 13.42 15.76
N SER A 466 4.80 14.05 15.72
CA SER A 466 5.03 15.40 16.24
C SER A 466 5.30 16.38 15.09
N THR A 467 4.89 17.65 15.21
CA THR A 467 5.19 18.65 14.17
C THR A 467 6.69 18.85 13.97
N LEU A 468 7.50 18.63 15.02
CA LEU A 468 8.95 18.78 14.97
C LEU A 468 9.62 17.78 14.04
N ALA A 469 8.99 16.63 13.75
CA ALA A 469 9.49 15.63 12.81
C ALA A 469 9.19 15.96 11.34
N HIS A 470 8.49 17.06 11.07
CA HIS A 470 8.08 17.49 9.74
C HIS A 470 8.74 18.82 9.36
N ASN A 471 8.77 19.13 8.06
CA ASN A 471 9.20 20.44 7.57
C ASN A 471 8.04 21.44 7.64
N ALA A 472 7.35 21.50 8.79
CA ALA A 472 6.13 22.25 9.03
C ALA A 472 6.33 23.32 10.10
N PRO A 473 5.75 24.52 9.95
CA PRO A 473 5.89 25.59 10.93
C PRO A 473 5.19 25.22 12.25
N ARG A 474 5.81 25.57 13.38
CA ARG A 474 5.21 25.40 14.71
C ARG A 474 5.39 26.64 15.58
N LEU A 475 4.53 26.78 16.59
CA LEU A 475 4.52 27.93 17.49
C LEU A 475 4.84 27.50 18.92
N ASP A 476 5.67 28.29 19.58
CA ASP A 476 5.93 28.24 21.03
C ASP A 476 6.36 26.86 21.55
N GLY A 477 7.16 26.13 20.76
CA GLY A 477 7.68 24.82 21.16
C GLY A 477 6.66 23.67 21.08
N ARG A 478 5.46 23.90 20.53
CA ARG A 478 4.35 22.93 20.56
C ARG A 478 4.07 22.34 19.20
N SER A 479 3.70 21.06 19.17
CA SER A 479 3.07 20.49 17.98
C SER A 479 1.74 21.21 17.70
N GLN A 480 1.41 21.32 16.42
CA GLN A 480 0.12 21.79 15.95
C GLN A 480 -1.00 20.93 16.54
N SER A 481 -2.16 21.54 16.79
CA SER A 481 -3.37 20.80 17.12
C SER A 481 -3.84 19.99 15.91
N PRO A 482 -4.57 18.88 16.10
CA PRO A 482 -5.26 18.24 15.00
C PRO A 482 -6.24 19.21 14.32
N GLY A 483 -6.18 19.31 12.99
CA GLY A 483 -7.06 20.17 12.22
C GLY A 483 -6.66 20.27 10.75
N ASP A 484 -7.56 20.84 9.97
CA ASP A 484 -7.41 20.99 8.53
C ASP A 484 -6.74 22.33 8.20
N ALA A 485 -5.85 22.32 7.21
CA ALA A 485 -5.40 23.53 6.54
C ALA A 485 -6.34 23.85 5.37
N ALA A 486 -6.26 25.08 4.88
CA ALA A 486 -6.98 25.51 3.69
C ALA A 486 -6.02 26.10 2.66
N CYS A 487 -6.17 25.66 1.41
CA CYS A 487 -5.50 26.25 0.26
C CYS A 487 -6.23 27.54 -0.13
N ASP A 488 -5.55 28.69 -0.03
CA ASP A 488 -6.09 29.98 -0.44
C ASP A 488 -6.07 30.12 -1.95
N ASN A 489 -5.00 29.64 -2.58
CA ASN A 489 -4.81 29.74 -4.03
C ASN A 489 -3.78 28.74 -4.54
N PHE A 490 -4.01 28.28 -5.77
CA PHE A 490 -3.08 27.51 -6.59
C PHE A 490 -3.23 27.99 -8.04
N ASP A 491 -2.16 28.48 -8.64
CA ASP A 491 -2.19 28.97 -10.03
C ASP A 491 -0.84 28.71 -10.74
N GLN A 492 -0.90 28.60 -12.06
CA GLN A 492 0.26 28.47 -12.93
C GLN A 492 0.18 29.48 -14.09
N ARG A 493 1.26 30.22 -14.31
CA ARG A 493 1.42 31.16 -15.42
C ARG A 493 2.78 30.96 -16.09
N GLY A 494 2.78 30.33 -17.26
CA GLY A 494 4.01 29.96 -17.96
C GLY A 494 4.83 28.96 -17.14
N GLU A 495 6.10 29.27 -16.93
CA GLU A 495 7.04 28.46 -16.13
C GLU A 495 6.95 28.71 -14.61
N TRP A 496 6.07 29.62 -14.18
CA TRP A 496 5.86 29.92 -12.77
C TRP A 496 4.59 29.26 -12.26
N ALA A 497 4.69 28.55 -11.14
CA ALA A 497 3.56 28.00 -10.43
C ALA A 497 3.68 28.34 -8.95
N TRP A 498 2.55 28.54 -8.27
CA TRP A 498 2.56 28.86 -6.85
C TRP A 498 1.34 28.31 -6.12
N VAL A 499 1.52 28.10 -4.82
CA VAL A 499 0.46 27.74 -3.89
C VAL A 499 0.58 28.61 -2.64
N ARG A 500 -0.55 28.98 -2.06
CA ARG A 500 -0.64 29.60 -0.74
C ARG A 500 -1.69 28.86 0.08
N ALA A 501 -1.32 28.48 1.29
CA ALA A 501 -2.21 27.81 2.23
C ALA A 501 -2.02 28.35 3.64
N HIS A 502 -3.07 28.28 4.45
CA HIS A 502 -3.05 28.71 5.84
C HIS A 502 -3.52 27.62 6.80
N TYR A 503 -3.03 27.69 8.03
CA TYR A 503 -3.46 26.88 9.15
C TYR A 503 -3.40 27.71 10.45
N GLY A 504 -4.56 28.03 11.01
CA GLY A 504 -4.65 28.97 12.12
C GLY A 504 -4.06 30.34 11.74
N GLN A 505 -3.03 30.78 12.46
CA GLN A 505 -2.34 32.06 12.23
C GLN A 505 -1.13 31.95 11.28
N LEU A 506 -0.80 30.73 10.84
CA LEU A 506 0.34 30.46 9.98
C LEU A 506 -0.09 30.44 8.52
N VAL A 507 0.70 31.06 7.66
CA VAL A 507 0.52 31.01 6.21
C VAL A 507 1.83 30.60 5.58
N ARG A 508 1.78 29.70 4.58
CA ARG A 508 2.93 29.32 3.77
C ARG A 508 2.63 29.50 2.30
N THR A 509 3.50 30.22 1.60
CA THR A 509 3.45 30.43 0.17
C THR A 509 4.67 29.82 -0.48
N LEU A 510 4.44 28.96 -1.47
CA LEU A 510 5.48 28.31 -2.25
C LEU A 510 5.38 28.78 -3.69
N ILE A 511 6.47 29.30 -4.25
CA ILE A 511 6.55 29.73 -5.66
C ILE A 511 7.68 28.96 -6.34
N SER A 512 7.35 28.19 -7.38
CA SER A 512 8.30 27.47 -8.22
C SER A 512 8.47 28.21 -9.54
N GLY A 513 9.70 28.62 -9.85
CA GLY A 513 10.08 29.19 -11.15
C GLY A 513 11.17 28.36 -11.84
N PRO A 514 11.71 28.77 -12.99
CA PRO A 514 12.62 27.91 -13.75
C PRO A 514 13.94 27.57 -13.02
N ALA A 515 14.46 28.49 -12.22
CA ALA A 515 15.77 28.35 -11.58
C ALA A 515 15.72 28.06 -10.06
N TYR A 516 14.64 28.42 -9.37
CA TYR A 516 14.57 28.33 -7.92
C TYR A 516 13.14 28.15 -7.42
N LEU A 517 13.05 27.85 -6.14
CA LEU A 517 11.82 27.82 -5.37
C LEU A 517 11.93 28.85 -4.24
N LEU A 518 10.88 29.65 -4.07
CA LEU A 518 10.75 30.63 -2.99
C LEU A 518 9.71 30.13 -2.00
N ASP A 519 10.14 29.98 -0.74
CA ASP A 519 9.31 29.58 0.39
C ASP A 519 9.15 30.77 1.35
N VAL A 520 7.90 31.19 1.56
CA VAL A 520 7.56 32.32 2.42
C VAL A 520 6.62 31.82 3.51
N VAL A 521 7.06 31.89 4.77
CA VAL A 521 6.24 31.58 5.94
C VAL A 521 5.92 32.88 6.66
N GLU A 522 4.64 33.09 6.94
CA GLU A 522 4.12 34.29 7.58
C GLU A 522 3.36 33.88 8.86
N LEU A 523 3.52 34.68 9.91
CA LEU A 523 2.73 34.60 11.13
C LEU A 523 1.88 35.87 11.24
N ALA A 524 0.56 35.69 11.17
CA ALA A 524 -0.40 36.77 11.37
C ALA A 524 -0.94 36.69 12.80
N SER A 525 -0.19 37.22 13.77
CA SER A 525 -0.58 37.28 15.18
C SER A 525 -0.54 38.70 15.74
N GLY A 526 -1.45 38.97 16.69
CA GLY A 526 -1.42 40.16 17.55
C GLY A 526 -0.62 39.97 18.85
N GLU A 527 -0.11 38.77 19.09
CA GLU A 527 0.69 38.37 20.25
C GLU A 527 2.11 37.99 19.82
N ASP A 528 3.06 38.09 20.76
CA ASP A 528 4.43 37.65 20.54
C ASP A 528 4.49 36.11 20.59
N HIS A 529 4.99 35.49 19.52
CA HIS A 529 5.23 34.04 19.46
C HIS A 529 6.65 33.72 19.01
N MET A 530 7.13 32.55 19.42
CA MET A 530 8.29 31.93 18.78
C MET A 530 7.81 31.10 17.58
N LEU A 531 8.10 31.57 16.36
CA LEU A 531 7.91 30.80 15.13
C LEU A 531 9.15 29.92 14.88
N GLU A 532 8.94 28.62 14.85
CA GLU A 532 9.97 27.63 14.53
C GLU A 532 9.63 26.97 13.18
N LEU A 533 10.62 26.84 12.30
CA LEU A 533 10.52 26.11 11.03
C LEU A 533 11.59 25.03 10.99
N PRO A 534 11.26 23.77 11.34
CA PRO A 534 12.18 22.66 11.19
C PRO A 534 12.46 22.38 9.71
N TRP A 535 13.71 22.06 9.39
CA TRP A 535 14.13 21.54 8.08
C TRP A 535 14.97 20.29 8.31
N HIS A 536 14.43 19.15 7.85
CA HIS A 536 15.13 17.89 7.83
C HIS A 536 15.89 17.83 6.52
N LEU A 537 17.19 18.05 6.55
CA LEU A 537 18.03 18.05 5.36
C LEU A 537 18.63 16.65 5.16
N SER A 538 18.62 16.17 3.92
CA SER A 538 19.36 14.95 3.55
C SER A 538 20.80 15.29 3.20
N GLY A 539 21.73 14.36 3.45
CA GLY A 539 23.12 14.50 3.06
C GLY A 539 23.97 15.35 4.01
N THR A 540 25.10 15.85 3.52
CA THR A 540 26.04 16.67 4.31
C THR A 540 25.72 18.14 4.08
N VAL A 541 25.41 18.87 5.14
CA VAL A 541 25.06 20.29 5.05
C VAL A 541 26.26 21.16 5.36
N GLU A 542 26.65 22.02 4.43
CA GLU A 542 27.66 23.06 4.61
C GLU A 542 26.99 24.43 4.83
N VAL A 543 27.28 25.06 5.97
CA VAL A 543 26.89 26.46 6.24
C VAL A 543 27.96 27.38 5.66
N LYS A 544 27.61 28.15 4.62
CA LYS A 544 28.56 28.98 3.87
C LYS A 544 29.05 30.25 4.60
N PRO A 545 28.20 31.04 5.27
CA PRO A 545 28.68 32.23 5.97
C PRO A 545 29.63 31.85 7.11
N PRO A 546 30.64 32.68 7.43
CA PRO A 546 31.46 32.47 8.61
C PRO A 546 30.60 32.60 9.88
N GLY A 547 30.87 31.75 10.86
CA GLY A 547 30.18 31.76 12.15
C GLY A 547 30.68 30.64 13.06
N ASN A 548 30.10 30.53 14.25
CA ASN A 548 30.46 29.51 15.23
C ASN A 548 29.24 28.69 15.62
N TRP A 549 29.42 27.39 15.77
CA TRP A 549 28.46 26.52 16.42
C TRP A 549 28.69 26.56 17.92
N LEU A 550 27.62 26.82 18.68
CA LEU A 550 27.63 26.83 20.13
C LEU A 550 26.66 25.77 20.64
N PRO A 551 26.97 25.06 21.74
CA PRO A 551 25.99 24.21 22.40
C PRO A 551 24.70 24.99 22.71
N ALA A 552 23.56 24.35 22.47
CA ALA A 552 22.24 24.92 22.70
C ALA A 552 21.28 23.84 23.23
N GLU A 553 20.03 24.21 23.46
CA GLU A 553 18.98 23.31 23.93
C GLU A 553 17.73 23.48 23.07
N LEU A 554 17.09 22.35 22.75
CA LEU A 554 15.74 22.27 22.22
C LEU A 554 15.02 21.22 23.07
N PRO A 555 14.12 21.62 23.99
CA PRO A 555 13.54 20.70 24.98
C PRO A 555 12.52 19.78 24.31
N ASP A 556 13.00 18.64 23.83
CA ASP A 556 12.21 17.55 23.25
C ASP A 556 12.90 16.20 23.55
N GLU A 557 12.13 15.18 23.93
CA GLU A 557 12.70 13.89 24.36
C GLU A 557 13.43 13.14 23.24
N PHE A 558 13.13 13.44 21.98
CA PHE A 558 13.73 12.79 20.81
C PHE A 558 14.94 13.56 20.26
N VAL A 559 15.21 14.76 20.77
CA VAL A 559 16.27 15.62 20.28
C VAL A 559 17.47 15.58 21.21
N ARG A 560 18.66 15.47 20.61
CA ARG A 560 19.95 15.48 21.32
C ARG A 560 21.00 16.18 20.47
N SER A 561 22.12 16.54 21.10
CA SER A 561 23.27 17.17 20.43
C SER A 561 22.90 18.47 19.71
N VAL A 562 22.13 19.33 20.38
CA VAL A 562 21.65 20.58 19.81
C VAL A 562 22.76 21.61 19.80
N GLU A 563 23.00 22.21 18.63
CA GLU A 563 23.92 23.31 18.45
C GLU A 563 23.20 24.47 17.74
N ARG A 564 23.57 25.70 18.11
CA ARG A 564 23.09 26.92 17.47
C ARG A 564 24.23 27.55 16.69
N PHE A 565 24.01 27.76 15.39
CA PHE A 565 24.91 28.54 14.57
C PHE A 565 24.72 30.03 14.85
N VAL A 566 25.82 30.72 15.18
CA VAL A 566 25.87 32.17 15.36
C VAL A 566 26.66 32.77 14.19
N PRO A 567 25.99 33.41 13.21
CA PRO A 567 26.67 33.99 12.07
C PRO A 567 27.51 35.20 12.49
N ALA A 568 28.65 35.40 11.83
CA ALA A 568 29.53 36.55 12.08
C ALA A 568 28.98 37.88 11.51
N SER A 569 27.93 37.82 10.70
CA SER A 569 27.27 39.00 10.10
C SER A 569 25.76 38.78 10.00
N SER A 570 25.02 39.83 9.67
CA SER A 570 23.57 39.78 9.42
C SER A 570 23.22 39.33 7.98
N ALA A 571 24.19 38.80 7.22
CA ALA A 571 23.93 38.29 5.89
C ALA A 571 23.04 37.03 5.97
N PRO A 572 22.25 36.72 4.92
CA PRO A 572 21.48 35.49 4.86
C PRO A 572 22.35 34.26 5.10
N VAL A 573 21.84 33.31 5.89
CA VAL A 573 22.48 32.01 6.05
C VAL A 573 22.24 31.19 4.79
N VAL A 574 23.32 30.78 4.14
CA VAL A 574 23.26 29.94 2.94
C VAL A 574 23.71 28.54 3.31
N LEU A 575 22.84 27.57 3.03
CA LEU A 575 23.11 26.14 3.18
C LEU A 575 23.42 25.54 1.82
N ARG A 576 24.39 24.63 1.77
CA ARG A 576 24.70 23.81 0.60
C ARG A 576 24.65 22.35 1.01
N THR A 577 23.85 21.57 0.29
CA THR A 577 23.75 20.11 0.42
C THR A 577 24.61 19.42 -0.64
#